data_AF-A0AAD8MHW4-F1
#
_entry.id   AF-A0AAD8MHW4-F1
#
_cell.length_a   1.000
_cell.length_b   1.000
_cell.length_c   1.000
_cell.angle_alpha   90.00
_cell.angle_beta   90.00
_cell.angle_gamma   90.00
#
_symmetry.space_group_name_H-M   'P 1'
#
loop_
_entity.id
_entity.type
_entity.pdbx_description
1 polymer ?
#
loop_
_entity_poly.entity_id
_entity_poly.type
_entity_poly.pdbx_seq_one_letter_code
_entity_poly.pdbx_strand_id
1 'polypeptide(L)'
;MDRLRQRHRQVFSGFTKSEVERMEKLLKESGEETKDIAFCKKLTRSFNSSKGRAGKPALKWTEVQNWFENPQVLPSKEDSVDGSNKSIPETLPLDKPDESNPTSEGEKESNSSKLEFEAKSSKDGAWYDVDEFKDCRSNSISGQMEALVRFIGFGSDEDEWVNVKESVRERSLGLEHSECHTLKVGDLVLCFQERKDLAKYYDAHIIDIKRRLHDIRGCRCTFAIRYNHNNVEEKIGLSRLCRILKPQANITEEVHS
;
A
#
# COMPACT_ATOMS: atom_id res chain seq x y z
N MET A 1 -12.99 -8.82 49.97
CA MET A 1 -14.04 -8.08 49.24
C MET A 1 -13.60 -7.92 47.80
N ASP A 2 -14.55 -8.12 46.92
CA ASP A 2 -14.51 -8.51 45.50
C ASP A 2 -13.45 -7.89 44.59
N ARG A 3 -12.65 -8.75 43.94
CA ARG A 3 -12.00 -8.42 42.66
C ARG A 3 -13.04 -8.56 41.56
N LEU A 4 -13.48 -7.42 41.03
CA LEU A 4 -14.41 -7.32 39.90
C LEU A 4 -13.92 -8.18 38.73
N ARG A 5 -14.76 -9.14 38.31
CA ARG A 5 -14.56 -10.01 37.15
C ARG A 5 -14.23 -9.18 35.91
N GLN A 6 -13.04 -9.41 35.36
CA GLN A 6 -12.65 -8.90 34.04
C GLN A 6 -13.58 -9.55 33.01
N ARG A 7 -14.48 -8.76 32.41
CA ARG A 7 -15.34 -9.24 31.32
C ARG A 7 -14.44 -9.61 30.15
N HIS A 8 -14.28 -10.90 29.91
CA HIS A 8 -13.67 -11.41 28.69
C HIS A 8 -14.59 -11.03 27.51
N ARG A 9 -14.35 -9.85 26.94
CA ARG A 9 -15.02 -9.42 25.72
C ARG A 9 -14.34 -10.17 24.59
N GLN A 10 -14.92 -11.30 24.22
CA GLN A 10 -14.50 -12.10 23.08
C GLN A 10 -14.46 -11.18 21.85
N VAL A 11 -13.25 -10.91 21.36
CA VAL A 11 -13.03 -10.01 20.23
C VAL A 11 -13.49 -10.75 18.99
N PHE A 12 -14.71 -10.45 18.57
CA PHE A 12 -15.29 -11.00 17.36
C PHE A 12 -14.50 -10.49 16.15
N SER A 13 -13.77 -11.38 15.47
CA SER A 13 -13.13 -11.11 14.18
C SER A 13 -13.94 -11.77 13.06
N GLY A 14 -14.54 -10.98 12.18
CA GLY A 14 -15.21 -11.47 10.97
C GLY A 14 -16.60 -10.88 10.71
N PHE A 15 -17.31 -11.49 9.76
CA PHE A 15 -18.69 -11.18 9.43
C PHE A 15 -19.66 -11.93 10.35
N THR A 16 -20.72 -11.26 10.77
CA THR A 16 -21.81 -11.93 11.48
C THR A 16 -22.60 -12.82 10.54
N LYS A 17 -23.28 -13.84 11.08
CA LYS A 17 -24.10 -14.77 10.28
C LYS A 17 -25.15 -14.04 9.42
N SER A 18 -25.78 -13.00 9.94
CA SER A 18 -26.75 -12.18 9.20
C SER A 18 -26.10 -11.29 8.12
N GLU A 19 -24.83 -10.91 8.28
CA GLU A 19 -24.07 -10.21 7.24
C GLU A 19 -23.71 -11.17 6.11
N VAL A 20 -23.27 -12.38 6.43
CA VAL A 20 -22.98 -13.44 5.44
C VAL A 20 -24.24 -13.82 4.66
N GLU A 21 -25.36 -14.11 5.34
CA GLU A 21 -26.65 -14.40 4.68
C GLU A 21 -27.11 -13.27 3.75
N ARG A 22 -26.87 -12.00 4.13
CA ARG A 22 -27.20 -10.84 3.28
C ARG A 22 -26.28 -10.74 2.08
N MET A 23 -24.98 -11.00 2.23
CA MET A 23 -24.04 -10.98 1.10
C MET A 23 -24.28 -12.15 0.14
N GLU A 24 -24.63 -13.35 0.64
CA GLU A 24 -25.02 -14.51 -0.18
C GLU A 24 -26.30 -14.25 -0.99
N LYS A 25 -27.29 -13.60 -0.36
CA LYS A 25 -28.51 -13.19 -1.06
C LYS A 25 -28.20 -12.20 -2.21
N LEU A 26 -27.37 -11.20 -1.95
CA LEU A 26 -26.97 -10.20 -2.96
C LEU A 26 -26.16 -10.85 -4.10
N LEU A 27 -25.28 -11.80 -3.79
CA LEU A 27 -24.52 -12.55 -4.80
C LEU A 27 -25.45 -13.33 -5.75
N LYS A 28 -26.56 -13.87 -5.24
CA LYS A 28 -27.56 -14.59 -6.03
C LYS A 28 -28.47 -13.68 -6.86
N GLU A 29 -28.65 -12.42 -6.44
CA GLU A 29 -29.57 -11.47 -7.05
C GLU A 29 -28.91 -10.52 -8.07
N SER A 30 -27.63 -10.16 -7.92
CA SER A 30 -27.00 -9.06 -8.68
C SER A 30 -25.60 -9.38 -9.24
N GLY A 31 -25.38 -10.61 -9.72
CA GLY A 31 -24.07 -11.23 -10.00
C GLY A 31 -22.92 -10.38 -10.59
N GLU A 32 -23.19 -9.34 -11.40
CA GLU A 32 -22.14 -8.45 -11.97
C GLU A 32 -21.91 -7.14 -11.18
N GLU A 33 -22.86 -6.68 -10.38
CA GLU A 33 -22.80 -5.42 -9.61
C GLU A 33 -21.98 -5.56 -8.32
N THR A 34 -21.67 -6.79 -7.89
CA THR A 34 -20.97 -7.10 -6.63
C THR A 34 -19.47 -6.84 -6.66
N LYS A 35 -18.90 -6.55 -7.84
CA LYS A 35 -17.48 -6.16 -8.03
C LYS A 35 -17.28 -4.65 -8.09
N ASP A 36 -18.36 -3.87 -8.05
CA ASP A 36 -18.27 -2.41 -8.02
C ASP A 36 -17.82 -1.92 -6.63
N ILE A 37 -16.74 -1.14 -6.61
CA ILE A 37 -16.16 -0.56 -5.39
C ILE A 37 -17.19 0.36 -4.69
N ALA A 38 -18.03 1.07 -5.44
CA ALA A 38 -19.04 1.94 -4.85
C ALA A 38 -20.15 1.12 -4.17
N PHE A 39 -20.56 0.00 -4.76
CA PHE A 39 -21.43 -0.99 -4.14
C PHE A 39 -20.85 -1.55 -2.83
N CYS A 40 -19.59 -2.01 -2.82
CA CYS A 40 -18.94 -2.52 -1.61
C CYS A 40 -18.90 -1.46 -0.49
N LYS A 41 -18.50 -0.22 -0.81
CA LYS A 41 -18.49 0.89 0.15
C LYS A 41 -19.88 1.18 0.72
N LYS A 42 -20.93 1.16 -0.11
CA LYS A 42 -22.32 1.36 0.31
C LYS A 42 -22.80 0.24 1.24
N LEU A 43 -22.48 -1.01 0.91
CA LEU A 43 -22.84 -2.17 1.70
C LEU A 43 -22.12 -2.17 3.07
N THR A 44 -20.83 -1.84 3.12
CA THR A 44 -20.07 -1.69 4.36
C THR A 44 -20.64 -0.62 5.29
N ARG A 45 -21.03 0.54 4.75
CA ARG A 45 -21.71 1.58 5.53
C ARG A 45 -22.99 1.04 6.15
N SER A 46 -23.80 0.31 5.38
CA SER A 46 -25.04 -0.29 5.89
C SER A 46 -24.81 -1.31 7.01
N PHE A 47 -23.72 -2.10 6.93
CA PHE A 47 -23.35 -3.05 7.97
C PHE A 47 -22.83 -2.37 9.24
N ASN A 48 -21.98 -1.35 9.09
CA ASN A 48 -21.44 -0.58 10.21
C ASN A 48 -22.50 0.25 10.94
N SER A 49 -23.54 0.68 10.23
CA SER A 49 -24.70 1.35 10.82
C SER A 49 -25.78 0.40 11.35
N SER A 50 -25.59 -0.92 11.24
CA SER A 50 -26.58 -1.91 11.69
C SER A 50 -26.52 -2.17 13.20
N LYS A 51 -27.68 -2.45 13.82
CA LYS A 51 -27.76 -2.82 15.24
C LYS A 51 -27.01 -4.12 15.56
N GLY A 52 -26.83 -5.00 14.57
CA GLY A 52 -26.11 -6.28 14.70
C GLY A 52 -24.59 -6.13 14.91
N ARG A 53 -24.05 -4.93 14.64
CA ARG A 53 -22.63 -4.59 14.85
C ARG A 53 -22.38 -3.73 16.09
N ALA A 54 -23.41 -3.39 16.87
CA ALA A 54 -23.23 -2.60 18.08
C ALA A 54 -22.22 -3.29 19.04
N GLY A 55 -21.06 -2.66 19.25
CA GLY A 55 -20.01 -3.18 20.10
C GLY A 55 -19.04 -4.19 19.44
N LYS A 56 -19.08 -4.35 18.11
CA LYS A 56 -18.11 -5.11 17.30
C LYS A 56 -17.24 -4.15 16.45
N PRO A 57 -16.04 -4.56 16.01
CA PRO A 57 -15.20 -3.74 15.13
C PRO A 57 -15.92 -3.34 13.84
N ALA A 58 -15.70 -2.11 13.36
CA ALA A 58 -16.23 -1.62 12.10
C ALA A 58 -15.54 -2.33 10.92
N LEU A 59 -16.31 -2.75 9.92
CA LEU A 59 -15.75 -3.32 8.70
C LEU A 59 -15.12 -2.26 7.83
N LYS A 60 -14.08 -2.67 7.13
CA LYS A 60 -13.51 -2.00 5.97
C LYS A 60 -14.23 -2.48 4.71
N TRP A 61 -14.34 -1.61 3.73
CA TRP A 61 -14.98 -1.95 2.45
C TRP A 61 -14.23 -3.02 1.67
N THR A 62 -12.91 -3.11 1.87
CA THR A 62 -12.03 -4.15 1.32
C THR A 62 -12.37 -5.54 1.86
N GLU A 63 -12.84 -5.66 3.11
CA GLU A 63 -13.24 -6.95 3.67
C GLU A 63 -14.50 -7.49 2.96
N VAL A 64 -15.47 -6.60 2.68
CA VAL A 64 -16.70 -6.92 1.95
C VAL A 64 -16.38 -7.29 0.49
N GLN A 65 -15.45 -6.57 -0.14
CA GLN A 65 -15.00 -6.88 -1.51
C GLN A 65 -14.33 -8.25 -1.58
N ASN A 66 -13.37 -8.52 -0.69
CA ASN A 66 -12.67 -9.81 -0.64
C ASN A 66 -13.64 -10.98 -0.43
N TRP A 67 -14.73 -10.77 0.33
CA TRP A 67 -15.77 -11.78 0.52
C TRP A 67 -16.50 -12.11 -0.78
N PHE A 68 -16.82 -11.12 -1.63
CA PHE A 68 -17.46 -11.38 -2.94
C PHE A 68 -16.51 -11.99 -3.97
N GLU A 69 -15.22 -11.66 -3.90
CA GLU A 69 -14.18 -12.24 -4.77
C GLU A 69 -13.88 -13.69 -4.40
N ASN A 70 -14.06 -14.09 -3.13
CA ASN A 70 -13.87 -15.45 -2.68
C ASN A 70 -14.89 -15.87 -1.59
N PRO A 71 -16.14 -16.19 -1.97
CA PRO A 71 -17.22 -16.49 -1.01
C PRO A 71 -17.00 -17.78 -0.17
N GLN A 72 -15.93 -18.54 -0.44
CA GLN A 72 -15.70 -19.89 0.12
C GLN A 72 -14.56 -19.95 1.16
N VAL A 73 -13.96 -18.83 1.56
CA VAL A 73 -12.89 -18.84 2.57
C VAL A 73 -13.32 -18.06 3.80
N LEU A 74 -13.99 -18.73 4.74
CA LEU A 74 -13.76 -18.63 6.19
C LEU A 74 -14.56 -19.74 6.92
N PRO A 75 -13.96 -20.44 7.90
CA PRO A 75 -14.59 -21.57 8.57
C PRO A 75 -15.53 -21.13 9.69
N SER A 76 -16.78 -21.57 9.61
CA SER A 76 -17.74 -21.63 10.71
C SER A 76 -17.26 -22.60 11.78
N LYS A 77 -16.96 -22.15 13.02
CA LYS A 77 -16.98 -23.02 14.21
C LYS A 77 -17.31 -22.26 15.50
N GLU A 78 -18.61 -22.25 15.83
CA GLU A 78 -19.18 -22.40 17.18
C GLU A 78 -20.12 -23.62 17.00
N ASP A 79 -20.24 -24.65 17.83
CA ASP A 79 -19.93 -24.84 19.24
C ASP A 79 -19.97 -26.37 19.55
N SER A 80 -19.28 -26.76 20.62
CA SER A 80 -19.74 -27.73 21.64
C SER A 80 -19.76 -29.27 21.45
N VAL A 81 -19.10 -29.89 22.45
CA VAL A 81 -19.54 -31.01 23.32
C VAL A 81 -19.10 -32.44 22.94
N ASP A 82 -18.11 -32.89 23.72
CA ASP A 82 -18.07 -34.07 24.60
C ASP A 82 -18.53 -35.44 24.05
N GLY A 83 -17.73 -36.47 24.31
CA GLY A 83 -18.17 -37.85 24.09
C GLY A 83 -17.11 -38.90 23.84
N SER A 84 -16.26 -39.15 24.83
CA SER A 84 -15.93 -40.49 25.33
C SER A 84 -15.38 -41.61 24.41
N ASN A 85 -14.18 -42.07 24.82
CA ASN A 85 -13.73 -43.46 24.98
C ASN A 85 -12.92 -44.19 23.89
N LYS A 86 -11.66 -44.48 24.32
CA LYS A 86 -10.88 -45.75 24.25
C LYS A 86 -10.45 -46.25 22.86
N SER A 87 -9.22 -46.71 22.62
CA SER A 87 -8.21 -47.28 23.54
C SER A 87 -6.84 -47.49 22.84
N ILE A 88 -5.72 -47.00 23.41
CA ILE A 88 -4.56 -47.68 24.10
C ILE A 88 -3.49 -48.25 23.10
N PRO A 89 -2.17 -48.41 23.42
CA PRO A 89 -1.10 -47.40 23.60
C PRO A 89 0.25 -47.85 22.94
N GLU A 90 1.37 -47.27 23.40
CA GLU A 90 2.78 -47.76 23.46
C GLU A 90 3.75 -46.80 22.73
N THR A 91 4.85 -46.26 23.26
CA THR A 91 5.52 -46.22 24.58
C THR A 91 6.54 -45.05 24.49
N LEU A 92 7.01 -44.52 25.63
CA LEU A 92 8.04 -43.45 25.88
C LEU A 92 7.46 -42.02 25.96
N PRO A 93 7.99 -41.07 26.78
CA PRO A 93 9.17 -41.05 27.67
C PRO A 93 8.93 -40.44 29.10
N LEU A 94 9.91 -40.51 30.02
CA LEU A 94 10.06 -39.65 31.23
C LEU A 94 11.56 -39.72 31.65
N ASP A 95 12.31 -38.65 31.86
CA ASP A 95 12.21 -37.74 33.02
C ASP A 95 12.79 -36.33 32.79
N LYS A 96 12.19 -35.36 33.50
CA LYS A 96 12.45 -33.91 33.70
C LYS A 96 13.67 -33.68 34.66
N PRO A 97 14.25 -32.47 34.93
CA PRO A 97 13.54 -31.19 35.19
C PRO A 97 14.22 -29.82 34.95
N ASP A 98 13.33 -28.81 34.90
CA ASP A 98 13.32 -27.39 35.29
C ASP A 98 14.43 -26.34 35.02
N GLU A 99 13.87 -25.14 34.78
CA GLU A 99 14.38 -23.76 34.81
C GLU A 99 15.05 -23.12 33.57
N SER A 100 14.54 -21.91 33.30
CA SER A 100 15.07 -20.77 32.52
C SER A 100 14.54 -20.54 31.08
N ASN A 101 14.11 -19.29 30.85
CA ASN A 101 13.53 -18.70 29.63
C ASN A 101 14.29 -19.02 28.33
N PRO A 102 13.56 -19.12 27.21
CA PRO A 102 14.01 -18.61 25.92
C PRO A 102 13.18 -17.39 25.48
N THR A 103 13.88 -16.27 25.39
CA THR A 103 13.52 -15.08 24.63
C THR A 103 13.14 -15.41 23.18
N SER A 104 12.00 -14.84 22.77
CA SER A 104 11.58 -14.41 21.42
C SER A 104 12.16 -15.11 20.20
N GLU A 105 11.29 -15.73 19.38
CA GLU A 105 11.40 -15.71 17.90
C GLU A 105 10.18 -16.34 17.20
N GLY A 106 9.64 -15.62 16.19
CA GLY A 106 8.74 -16.10 15.12
C GLY A 106 7.29 -16.41 15.53
N GLU A 107 6.23 -16.03 14.83
CA GLU A 107 6.06 -15.87 13.39
C GLU A 107 5.11 -14.69 13.13
N LYS A 108 5.65 -13.57 12.64
CA LYS A 108 5.63 -13.16 11.23
C LYS A 108 4.23 -12.76 10.76
N GLU A 109 3.81 -11.61 11.30
CA GLU A 109 2.90 -10.70 10.60
C GLU A 109 3.32 -10.64 9.13
N SER A 110 2.39 -10.99 8.24
CA SER A 110 2.54 -10.69 6.83
C SER A 110 2.62 -9.17 6.71
N ASN A 111 3.86 -8.69 6.70
CA ASN A 111 4.23 -7.29 6.58
C ASN A 111 3.81 -6.82 5.19
N SER A 112 2.51 -6.57 5.04
CA SER A 112 1.96 -5.86 3.89
C SER A 112 2.47 -4.44 4.02
N SER A 113 3.65 -4.21 3.44
CA SER A 113 4.26 -2.88 3.35
C SER A 113 3.18 -1.89 2.93
N LYS A 114 2.80 -0.98 3.83
CA LYS A 114 1.87 0.11 3.56
C LYS A 114 2.37 0.81 2.30
N LEU A 115 1.66 0.67 1.18
CA LEU A 115 2.06 1.31 -0.08
C LEU A 115 2.00 2.82 0.12
N GLU A 116 3.11 3.48 -0.19
CA GLU A 116 3.25 4.93 -0.11
C GLU A 116 3.28 5.50 -1.52
N PHE A 117 2.67 6.66 -1.70
CA PHE A 117 2.49 7.28 -3.01
C PHE A 117 3.12 8.67 -3.03
N GLU A 118 3.55 9.06 -4.23
CA GLU A 118 3.91 10.42 -4.57
C GLU A 118 3.06 10.89 -5.75
N ALA A 119 2.76 12.18 -5.80
CA ALA A 119 2.00 12.79 -6.87
C ALA A 119 2.68 14.05 -7.40
N LYS A 120 2.48 14.29 -8.69
CA LYS A 120 3.05 15.43 -9.41
C LYS A 120 2.12 16.63 -9.28
N SER A 121 2.60 17.72 -8.68
CA SER A 121 1.82 18.97 -8.58
C SER A 121 1.69 19.61 -9.97
N SER A 122 0.49 20.11 -10.24
CA SER A 122 0.19 20.88 -11.45
C SER A 122 0.77 22.29 -11.42
N LYS A 123 1.08 22.82 -10.22
CA LYS A 123 1.53 24.20 -10.00
C LYS A 123 2.98 24.40 -10.44
N ASP A 124 3.83 23.43 -10.17
CA ASP A 124 5.28 23.53 -10.41
C ASP A 124 5.91 22.32 -11.10
N GLY A 125 5.15 21.24 -11.31
CA GLY A 125 5.63 20.02 -11.95
C GLY A 125 6.56 19.17 -11.08
N ALA A 126 6.69 19.48 -9.79
CA ALA A 126 7.46 18.68 -8.84
C ALA A 126 6.64 17.52 -8.27
N TRP A 127 7.34 16.48 -7.81
CA TRP A 127 6.75 15.33 -7.12
C TRP A 127 6.80 15.52 -5.62
N TYR A 128 5.70 15.20 -4.96
CA TYR A 128 5.51 15.32 -3.52
C TYR A 128 4.88 14.05 -2.95
N ASP A 129 5.25 13.71 -1.72
CA ASP A 129 4.62 12.60 -1.03
C ASP A 129 3.15 12.88 -0.74
N VAL A 130 2.30 11.89 -1.00
CA VAL A 130 0.86 11.94 -0.70
C VAL A 130 0.64 11.51 0.74
N ASP A 131 -0.05 12.35 1.50
CA ASP A 131 -0.55 12.04 2.84
C ASP A 131 -1.87 11.26 2.74
N GLU A 132 -2.83 11.79 1.96
CA GLU A 132 -4.17 11.23 1.85
C GLU A 132 -4.77 11.45 0.45
N PHE A 133 -5.46 10.43 -0.07
CA PHE A 133 -6.39 10.56 -1.20
C PHE A 133 -7.79 10.86 -0.66
N LYS A 134 -8.28 12.08 -0.91
CA LYS A 134 -9.54 12.55 -0.33
C LYS A 134 -10.76 12.15 -1.14
N ASP A 135 -10.65 12.29 -2.45
CA ASP A 135 -11.77 12.07 -3.37
C ASP A 135 -11.25 11.64 -4.74
N CYS A 136 -12.13 11.09 -5.57
CA CYS A 136 -11.81 10.74 -6.95
C CYS A 136 -13.00 11.08 -7.86
N ARG A 137 -12.69 11.59 -9.06
CA ARG A 137 -13.68 11.88 -10.09
C ARG A 137 -13.26 11.24 -11.40
N SER A 138 -14.23 10.73 -12.14
CA SER A 138 -14.03 10.23 -13.49
C SER A 138 -14.76 11.13 -14.48
N ASN A 139 -14.09 11.47 -15.57
CA ASN A 139 -14.72 12.14 -16.69
C ASN A 139 -15.25 11.06 -17.65
N SER A 140 -16.57 10.94 -17.75
CA SER A 140 -17.23 9.93 -18.59
C SER A 140 -16.94 10.08 -20.09
N ILE A 141 -16.53 11.27 -20.54
CA ILE A 141 -16.28 11.57 -21.96
C ILE A 141 -14.83 11.23 -22.35
N SER A 142 -13.85 11.60 -21.51
CA SER A 142 -12.43 11.35 -21.81
C SER A 142 -11.90 10.03 -21.20
N GLY A 143 -12.67 9.41 -20.30
CA GLY A 143 -12.22 8.24 -19.54
C GLY A 143 -11.07 8.55 -18.56
N GLN A 144 -10.73 9.84 -18.37
CA GLN A 144 -9.69 10.27 -17.45
C GLN A 144 -10.20 10.23 -16.02
N MET A 145 -9.35 9.75 -15.12
CA MET A 145 -9.62 9.69 -13.69
C MET A 145 -8.67 10.64 -12.98
N GLU A 146 -9.23 11.48 -12.12
CA GLU A 146 -8.49 12.40 -11.29
C GLU A 146 -8.74 12.07 -9.82
N ALA A 147 -7.71 12.23 -8.99
CA ALA A 147 -7.80 12.09 -7.55
C ALA A 147 -7.48 13.42 -6.88
N LEU A 148 -8.23 13.77 -5.84
CA LEU A 148 -7.93 14.89 -4.97
C LEU A 148 -6.92 14.42 -3.92
N VAL A 149 -5.70 14.94 -3.98
CA VAL A 149 -4.60 14.55 -3.11
C VAL A 149 -4.27 15.65 -2.11
N ARG A 150 -3.93 15.24 -0.89
CA ARG A 150 -3.24 16.06 0.09
C ARG A 150 -1.78 15.67 0.16
N PHE A 151 -0.89 16.63 0.02
CA PHE A 151 0.55 16.40 0.15
C PHE A 151 1.01 16.45 1.60
N ILE A 152 2.04 15.68 1.94
CA ILE A 152 2.66 15.70 3.27
C ILE A 152 3.22 17.10 3.55
N GLY A 153 2.87 17.67 4.70
CA GLY A 153 3.33 19.00 5.13
C GLY A 153 2.50 20.16 4.61
N PHE A 154 1.46 19.90 3.82
CA PHE A 154 0.55 20.92 3.26
C PHE A 154 -0.85 20.86 3.89
N GLY A 155 -1.54 22.01 3.88
CA GLY A 155 -2.90 22.16 4.41
C GLY A 155 -4.00 21.81 3.40
N SER A 156 -5.27 21.89 3.82
CA SER A 156 -6.44 21.70 2.93
C SER A 156 -6.56 22.71 1.80
N ASP A 157 -5.97 23.88 1.98
CA ASP A 157 -5.89 24.96 0.98
C ASP A 157 -5.01 24.59 -0.22
N GLU A 158 -4.13 23.62 -0.04
CA GLU A 158 -3.16 23.17 -1.04
C GLU A 158 -3.51 21.80 -1.64
N ASP A 159 -4.70 21.26 -1.35
CA ASP A 159 -5.16 20.00 -1.97
C ASP A 159 -5.30 20.18 -3.50
N GLU A 160 -4.84 19.20 -4.28
CA GLU A 160 -4.83 19.28 -5.74
C GLU A 160 -5.57 18.11 -6.40
N TRP A 161 -6.31 18.39 -7.48
CA TRP A 161 -6.80 17.35 -8.38
C TRP A 161 -5.70 16.97 -9.36
N VAL A 162 -5.26 15.72 -9.31
CA VAL A 162 -4.18 15.18 -10.16
C VAL A 162 -4.68 14.01 -11.00
N ASN A 163 -4.17 13.88 -12.23
CA ASN A 163 -4.47 12.74 -13.09
C ASN A 163 -3.86 11.46 -12.50
N VAL A 164 -4.69 10.45 -12.24
CA VAL A 164 -4.26 9.20 -11.58
C VAL A 164 -3.26 8.42 -12.44
N LYS A 165 -3.43 8.42 -13.77
CA LYS A 165 -2.56 7.66 -14.68
C LYS A 165 -1.22 8.36 -14.94
N GLU A 166 -1.20 9.67 -14.91
CA GLU A 166 -0.01 10.44 -15.33
C GLU A 166 0.76 11.03 -14.15
N SER A 167 0.07 11.30 -13.04
CA SER A 167 0.57 12.17 -11.97
C SER A 167 0.51 11.53 -10.58
N VAL A 168 0.26 10.22 -10.46
CA VAL A 168 0.26 9.50 -9.18
C VAL A 168 1.00 8.18 -9.32
N ARG A 169 2.09 7.96 -8.57
CA ARG A 169 2.85 6.69 -8.59
C ARG A 169 3.25 6.22 -7.19
N GLU A 170 3.70 4.98 -7.10
CA GLU A 170 4.37 4.49 -5.88
C GLU A 170 5.60 5.37 -5.59
N ARG A 171 5.82 5.68 -4.31
CA ARG A 171 6.91 6.54 -3.86
C ARG A 171 8.25 6.04 -4.36
N SER A 172 9.04 6.95 -4.92
CA SER A 172 10.39 6.68 -5.39
C SER A 172 11.31 6.37 -4.20
N LEU A 173 12.23 5.41 -4.37
CA LEU A 173 13.11 4.97 -3.29
C LEU A 173 14.49 5.60 -3.40
N GLY A 174 15.04 6.05 -2.29
CA GLY A 174 16.44 6.48 -2.21
C GLY A 174 17.38 5.35 -2.65
N LEU A 175 18.48 5.73 -3.29
CA LEU A 175 19.48 4.78 -3.77
C LEU A 175 20.62 4.62 -2.77
N GLU A 176 20.89 3.37 -2.39
CA GLU A 176 22.06 3.05 -1.58
C GLU A 176 23.35 3.15 -2.39
N HIS A 177 24.46 3.45 -1.73
CA HIS A 177 25.75 3.64 -2.39
C HIS A 177 26.21 2.42 -3.20
N SER A 178 25.85 1.21 -2.76
CA SER A 178 26.09 -0.05 -3.46
C SER A 178 25.24 -0.21 -4.72
N GLU A 179 24.08 0.44 -4.80
CA GLU A 179 23.12 0.27 -5.89
C GLU A 179 23.43 1.14 -7.12
N CYS A 180 24.47 1.98 -7.07
CA CYS A 180 24.78 2.88 -8.18
C CYS A 180 24.91 2.15 -9.53
N HIS A 181 25.41 0.91 -9.54
CA HIS A 181 25.61 0.10 -10.74
C HIS A 181 24.29 -0.29 -11.42
N THR A 182 23.16 -0.21 -10.72
CA THR A 182 21.84 -0.55 -11.26
C THR A 182 21.33 0.50 -12.24
N LEU A 183 21.76 1.76 -12.07
CA LEU A 183 21.38 2.87 -12.95
C LEU A 183 22.09 2.79 -14.30
N LYS A 184 21.36 3.09 -15.38
CA LYS A 184 21.84 3.09 -16.76
C LYS A 184 21.51 4.40 -17.45
N VAL A 185 22.23 4.68 -18.53
CA VAL A 185 21.89 5.79 -19.43
C VAL A 185 20.53 5.48 -20.06
N GLY A 186 19.65 6.49 -20.08
CA GLY A 186 18.26 6.37 -20.51
C GLY A 186 17.27 6.14 -19.35
N ASP A 187 17.73 5.78 -18.15
CA ASP A 187 16.82 5.53 -17.03
C ASP A 187 16.08 6.81 -16.61
N LEU A 188 14.78 6.68 -16.35
CA LEU A 188 13.96 7.68 -15.67
C LEU A 188 14.23 7.60 -14.16
N VAL A 189 14.60 8.72 -13.56
CA VAL A 189 14.90 8.85 -12.14
C VAL A 189 14.21 10.07 -11.56
N LEU A 190 13.86 10.01 -10.27
CA LEU A 190 13.44 11.19 -9.53
C LEU A 190 14.68 11.86 -8.96
N CYS A 191 14.87 13.14 -9.27
CA CYS A 191 16.03 13.91 -8.85
C CYS A 191 15.66 15.05 -7.93
N PHE A 192 16.34 15.12 -6.78
CA PHE A 192 16.33 16.28 -5.90
C PHE A 192 17.10 17.44 -6.54
N GLN A 193 16.41 18.54 -6.82
CA GLN A 193 16.99 19.78 -7.30
C GLN A 193 16.99 20.84 -6.20
N GLU A 194 18.19 21.25 -5.79
CA GLU A 194 18.42 22.32 -4.83
C GLU A 194 18.93 23.57 -5.55
N ARG A 195 18.20 24.67 -5.42
CA ARG A 195 18.59 26.04 -5.82
C ARG A 195 18.39 26.95 -4.61
N LYS A 196 18.90 28.18 -4.68
CA LYS A 196 18.96 29.15 -3.57
C LYS A 196 17.73 29.14 -2.64
N ASP A 197 16.53 29.12 -3.22
CA ASP A 197 15.27 29.16 -2.47
C ASP A 197 14.30 28.02 -2.85
N LEU A 198 14.77 26.97 -3.54
CA LEU A 198 13.93 25.89 -4.03
C LEU A 198 14.61 24.54 -3.81
N ALA A 199 13.96 23.66 -3.06
CA ALA A 199 14.35 22.28 -2.83
C ALA A 199 13.17 21.38 -3.24
N LYS A 200 13.21 20.82 -4.45
CA LYS A 200 12.09 20.08 -5.04
C LYS A 200 12.56 18.85 -5.79
N TYR A 201 11.66 17.89 -5.97
CA TYR A 201 11.94 16.65 -6.70
C TYR A 201 11.31 16.70 -8.09
N TYR A 202 12.09 16.38 -9.12
CA TYR A 202 11.64 16.35 -10.50
C TYR A 202 12.07 15.09 -11.22
N ASP A 203 11.26 14.65 -12.19
CA ASP A 203 11.69 13.61 -13.12
C ASP A 203 12.83 14.11 -14.00
N ALA A 204 13.82 13.24 -14.19
CA ALA A 204 14.94 13.44 -15.08
C ALA A 204 15.35 12.13 -15.72
N HIS A 205 16.02 12.21 -16.88
CA HIS A 205 16.63 11.07 -17.53
C HIS A 205 18.14 11.12 -17.38
N ILE A 206 18.76 9.96 -17.13
CA ILE A 206 20.22 9.84 -17.12
C ILE A 206 20.74 9.90 -18.55
N ILE A 207 21.61 10.86 -18.87
CA ILE A 207 22.19 11.04 -20.21
C ILE A 207 23.64 10.56 -20.32
N ASP A 208 24.37 10.52 -19.19
CA ASP A 208 25.73 9.97 -19.12
C ASP A 208 26.06 9.55 -17.67
N ILE A 209 26.94 8.56 -17.52
CA ILE A 209 27.39 8.08 -16.21
C ILE A 209 28.91 7.96 -16.19
N LYS A 210 29.55 8.77 -15.35
CA LYS A 210 30.99 8.67 -15.04
C LYS A 210 31.19 7.83 -13.80
N ARG A 211 31.48 6.54 -14.01
CA ARG A 211 31.78 5.58 -12.96
C ARG A 211 33.14 5.89 -12.31
N ARG A 212 33.22 5.76 -10.99
CA ARG A 212 34.47 5.87 -10.22
C ARG A 212 34.58 4.72 -9.24
N LEU A 213 35.80 4.34 -8.88
CA LEU A 213 36.04 3.37 -7.81
C LEU A 213 35.62 3.96 -6.46
N HIS A 214 34.79 3.22 -5.74
CA HIS A 214 34.33 3.56 -4.40
C HIS A 214 33.96 2.30 -3.61
N ASP A 215 33.84 2.46 -2.30
CA ASP A 215 33.53 1.40 -1.34
C ASP A 215 32.25 1.74 -0.57
N ILE A 216 32.03 1.04 0.54
CA ILE A 216 30.89 1.22 1.44
C ILE A 216 30.80 2.63 2.05
N ARG A 217 31.85 3.45 1.97
CA ARG A 217 31.83 4.82 2.53
C ARG A 217 31.01 5.79 1.72
N GLY A 218 30.73 5.48 0.45
CA GLY A 218 29.87 6.30 -0.37
C GLY A 218 30.18 6.23 -1.87
N CYS A 219 29.16 6.45 -2.68
CA CYS A 219 29.27 6.47 -4.12
C CYS A 219 29.98 7.73 -4.60
N ARG A 220 31.00 7.56 -5.44
CA ARG A 220 31.74 8.66 -6.09
C ARG A 220 31.43 8.82 -7.58
N CYS A 221 30.44 8.08 -8.09
CA CYS A 221 30.01 8.21 -9.47
C CYS A 221 29.37 9.59 -9.71
N THR A 222 29.50 10.09 -10.93
CA THR A 222 28.82 11.31 -11.38
C THR A 222 27.82 10.94 -12.45
N PHE A 223 26.58 11.40 -12.29
CA PHE A 223 25.47 11.18 -13.20
C PHE A 223 25.17 12.50 -13.89
N ALA A 224 25.25 12.53 -15.21
CA ALA A 224 24.69 13.63 -15.98
C ALA A 224 23.22 13.30 -16.24
N ILE A 225 22.33 14.21 -15.87
CA ILE A 225 20.89 14.07 -16.03
C ILE A 225 20.33 15.22 -16.86
N ARG A 226 19.17 15.00 -17.49
CA ARG A 226 18.36 16.04 -18.14
C ARG A 226 16.98 16.05 -17.52
N TYR A 227 16.57 17.18 -16.96
CA TYR A 227 15.26 17.34 -16.34
C TYR A 227 14.13 17.40 -17.38
N ASN A 228 13.02 16.70 -17.12
CA ASN A 228 11.90 16.64 -18.06
C ASN A 228 11.13 17.96 -18.15
N HIS A 229 11.12 18.77 -17.08
CA HIS A 229 10.29 19.98 -17.00
C HIS A 229 10.89 21.18 -17.75
N ASN A 230 12.21 21.25 -17.94
CA ASN A 230 12.89 22.39 -18.56
C ASN A 230 14.07 22.03 -19.46
N ASN A 231 14.35 20.73 -19.67
CA ASN A 231 15.49 20.23 -20.45
C ASN A 231 16.87 20.70 -19.96
N VAL A 232 16.97 21.24 -18.74
CA VAL A 232 18.26 21.63 -18.16
C VAL A 232 19.05 20.37 -17.83
N GLU A 233 20.33 20.39 -18.18
CA GLU A 233 21.27 19.33 -17.87
C GLU A 233 22.08 19.65 -16.62
N GLU A 234 22.28 18.66 -15.76
CA GLU A 234 23.02 18.84 -14.51
C GLU A 234 23.86 17.60 -14.21
N LYS A 235 25.03 17.80 -13.59
CA LYS A 235 25.89 16.72 -13.11
C LYS A 235 25.76 16.60 -11.60
N ILE A 236 25.32 15.43 -11.14
CA ILE A 236 24.97 15.20 -9.75
C ILE A 236 25.59 13.89 -9.22
N GLY A 237 25.61 13.75 -7.90
CA GLY A 237 25.96 12.51 -7.22
C GLY A 237 24.73 11.62 -7.00
N LEU A 238 24.99 10.37 -6.58
CA LEU A 238 23.92 9.37 -6.34
C LEU A 238 22.91 9.82 -5.28
N SER A 239 23.34 10.55 -4.25
CA SER A 239 22.48 10.95 -3.12
C SER A 239 21.32 11.87 -3.51
N ARG A 240 21.35 12.45 -4.71
CA ARG A 240 20.26 13.28 -5.26
C ARG A 240 19.30 12.51 -6.14
N LEU A 241 19.48 11.20 -6.29
CA LEU A 241 18.69 10.35 -7.16
C LEU A 241 17.88 9.34 -6.35
N CYS A 242 16.63 9.17 -6.75
CA CYS A 242 15.76 8.10 -6.30
C CYS A 242 15.37 7.22 -7.48
N ARG A 243 15.25 5.92 -7.23
CA ARG A 243 14.77 4.93 -8.19
C ARG A 243 13.25 4.97 -8.26
N ILE A 244 12.73 5.03 -9.48
CA ILE A 244 11.30 4.86 -9.75
C ILE A 244 11.06 3.36 -10.01
N LEU A 245 10.24 2.71 -9.18
CA LEU A 245 10.00 1.26 -9.27
C LEU A 245 9.12 0.87 -10.46
N LYS A 246 8.12 1.70 -10.76
CA LYS A 246 7.19 1.53 -11.86
C LYS A 246 7.03 2.89 -12.54
N PRO A 247 7.76 3.14 -13.64
CA PRO A 247 7.53 4.36 -14.41
C PRO A 247 6.08 4.37 -14.89
N GLN A 248 5.46 5.55 -14.89
CA GLN A 248 4.16 5.69 -15.55
C GLN A 248 4.33 5.28 -17.01
N ALA A 249 3.38 4.50 -17.53
CA ALA A 249 3.45 4.01 -18.90
C ALA A 249 3.60 5.21 -19.84
N ASN A 250 4.80 5.40 -20.41
CA ASN A 250 5.05 6.40 -21.42
C ASN A 250 4.22 6.01 -22.64
N ILE A 251 3.18 6.79 -22.93
CA ILE A 251 2.47 6.75 -24.20
C ILE A 251 3.33 7.53 -25.21
N THR A 252 4.49 6.98 -25.57
CA THR A 252 5.26 7.45 -26.72
C THR A 252 5.89 6.24 -27.39
N GLU A 253 5.58 6.09 -28.67
CA GLU A 253 6.10 5.12 -29.66
C GLU A 253 5.31 3.84 -29.91
N GLU A 254 4.08 4.01 -30.44
CA GLU A 254 3.64 3.26 -31.63
C GLU A 254 3.31 4.27 -32.74
N VAL A 255 4.33 4.91 -33.30
CA VAL A 255 4.25 5.60 -34.58
C VAL A 255 5.53 5.25 -35.33
N HIS A 256 5.40 4.34 -36.30
CA HIS A 256 6.40 3.79 -37.23
C HIS A 256 7.19 2.54 -36.78
N SER A 257 6.69 1.37 -37.16
CA SER A 257 7.31 0.54 -38.21
C SER A 257 6.31 -0.47 -38.75
#